data_AF-A0A9E3EP40-F1
#
_entry.id   AF-A0A9E3EP40-F1
#
_cell.length_a   1.000
_cell.length_b   1.000
_cell.length_c   1.000
_cell.angle_alpha   90.00
_cell.angle_beta   90.00
_cell.angle_gamma   90.00
#
_symmetry.space_group_name_H-M   'P 1'
#
loop_
_entity.id
_entity.type
_entity.pdbx_description
1 polymer ?
#
loop_
_entity_poly.entity_id
_entity_poly.type
_entity_poly.pdbx_seq_one_letter_code
_entity_poly.pdbx_strand_id
1 'polypeptide(L)'
;MQLSEQHISTQEKQTPLRIAVLVSGSGSNLQALIDAFESKQLSGAEIVLVISNRADAYGLQRALQHKLPTIYLPWRQRAEAEAKLTALLSLFQVDLIVLAGWMRILGAEFINHFAGRILNLHPALLPDEGSGSTYTTSDGTIIPAFRGLHVVKHALEAGIKVTG
;
A
#
# COMPACT_ATOMS: atom_id res chain seq x y z
N MET A 1 -37.34 24.47 40.06
CA MET A 1 -36.89 24.92 38.72
C MET A 1 -35.46 24.44 38.56
N GLN A 2 -35.31 23.24 37.98
CA GLN A 2 -34.04 22.52 37.91
C GLN A 2 -33.53 22.67 36.47
N LEU A 3 -32.51 23.50 36.28
CA LEU A 3 -31.87 23.71 34.99
C LEU A 3 -30.93 22.52 34.74
N SER A 4 -31.28 21.70 33.76
CA SER A 4 -30.48 20.58 33.28
C SER A 4 -29.27 21.10 32.49
N GLU A 5 -28.06 20.85 33.00
CA GLU A 5 -26.82 21.01 32.23
C GLU A 5 -26.75 19.91 31.16
N GLN A 6 -27.01 20.29 29.91
CA GLN A 6 -26.74 19.43 28.76
C GLN A 6 -25.22 19.41 28.52
N HIS A 7 -24.58 18.28 28.83
CA HIS A 7 -23.22 17.98 28.40
C HIS A 7 -23.19 17.83 26.87
N ILE A 8 -22.67 18.85 26.19
CA ILE A 8 -22.30 18.75 24.77
C ILE A 8 -20.94 18.04 24.72
N SER A 9 -20.97 16.73 24.45
CA SER A 9 -19.77 15.95 24.13
C SER A 9 -19.26 16.39 22.76
N THR A 10 -18.15 17.13 22.73
CA THR A 10 -17.44 17.46 21.49
C THR A 10 -16.69 16.21 21.05
N GLN A 11 -17.22 15.46 20.08
CA GLN A 11 -16.44 14.42 19.41
C GLN A 11 -15.29 15.08 18.66
N GLU A 12 -14.05 14.87 19.10
CA GLU A 12 -12.87 15.24 18.33
C GLU A 12 -12.93 14.54 16.96
N LYS A 13 -13.08 15.31 15.89
CA LYS A 13 -12.95 14.81 14.52
C LYS A 13 -11.50 14.34 14.33
N GLN A 14 -11.27 13.03 14.44
CA GLN A 14 -10.00 12.46 13.99
C GLN A 14 -9.81 12.78 12.52
N THR A 15 -8.68 13.41 12.19
CA THR A 15 -8.28 13.64 10.79
C THR A 15 -8.02 12.29 10.13
N PRO A 16 -8.61 12.01 8.95
CA PRO A 16 -8.45 10.72 8.31
C PRO A 16 -7.00 10.51 7.87
N LEU A 17 -6.50 9.28 8.03
CA LEU A 17 -5.18 8.87 7.56
C LEU A 17 -5.12 8.97 6.03
N ARG A 18 -4.13 9.69 5.50
CA ARG A 18 -4.02 10.01 4.08
C ARG A 18 -3.15 8.98 3.36
N ILE A 19 -3.74 8.23 2.45
CA ILE A 19 -3.09 7.09 1.78
C ILE A 19 -2.74 7.42 0.34
N ALA A 20 -1.49 7.16 -0.06
CA ALA A 20 -1.12 7.03 -1.47
C ALA A 20 -1.05 5.56 -1.87
N VAL A 21 -1.63 5.22 -3.02
CA VAL A 21 -1.60 3.85 -3.57
C VAL A 21 -0.73 3.82 -4.83
N LEU A 22 0.31 2.99 -4.82
CA LEU A 22 1.24 2.82 -5.94
C LEU A 22 0.90 1.54 -6.72
N VAL A 23 0.72 1.65 -8.04
CA VAL A 23 0.30 0.55 -8.91
C VAL A 23 1.15 0.45 -10.18
N SER A 24 1.41 -0.76 -10.68
CA SER A 24 2.06 -0.96 -11.99
C SER A 24 1.19 -1.70 -13.00
N GLY A 25 0.16 -2.42 -12.57
CA GLY A 25 -0.60 -3.37 -13.40
C GLY A 25 -2.10 -3.14 -13.44
N SER A 26 -2.86 -4.23 -13.32
CA SER A 26 -4.33 -4.25 -13.45
C SER A 26 -5.07 -3.50 -12.34
N GLY A 27 -4.44 -3.30 -11.19
CA GLY A 27 -5.02 -2.58 -10.06
C GLY A 27 -6.13 -3.34 -9.33
N SER A 28 -6.13 -4.67 -9.32
CA SER A 28 -7.11 -5.46 -8.53
C SER A 28 -7.03 -5.15 -7.03
N ASN A 29 -5.82 -5.04 -6.46
CA ASN A 29 -5.63 -4.62 -5.06
C ASN A 29 -6.12 -3.19 -4.82
N LEU A 30 -5.94 -2.30 -5.79
CA LEU A 30 -6.50 -0.95 -5.72
C LEU A 30 -8.04 -0.99 -5.73
N GLN A 31 -8.67 -1.82 -6.56
CA GLN A 31 -10.12 -1.98 -6.56
C GLN A 31 -10.62 -2.45 -5.20
N ALA A 32 -9.99 -3.47 -4.62
CA ALA A 32 -10.37 -3.97 -3.30
C ALA A 32 -10.28 -2.89 -2.21
N LEU A 33 -9.26 -2.02 -2.27
CA LEU A 33 -9.17 -0.88 -1.37
C LEU A 33 -10.30 0.12 -1.59
N ILE A 34 -10.58 0.48 -2.85
CA ILE A 34 -11.68 1.38 -3.21
C ILE A 34 -13.01 0.86 -2.67
N ASP A 35 -13.32 -0.42 -2.93
CA ASP A 35 -14.56 -1.06 -2.48
C ASP A 35 -14.68 -1.04 -0.93
N ALA A 36 -13.58 -1.24 -0.21
CA ALA A 36 -13.53 -1.17 1.24
C ALA A 36 -13.75 0.26 1.80
N PHE A 37 -13.23 1.29 1.12
CA PHE A 37 -13.49 2.69 1.46
C PHE A 37 -14.94 3.09 1.16
N GLU A 38 -15.46 2.74 -0.01
CA GLU A 38 -16.84 3.07 -0.41
C GLU A 38 -17.88 2.37 0.47
N SER A 39 -17.59 1.14 0.91
CA SER A 39 -18.42 0.42 1.89
C SER A 39 -18.21 0.86 3.35
N LYS A 40 -17.38 1.89 3.59
CA LYS A 40 -17.08 2.47 4.91
C LYS A 40 -16.43 1.50 5.91
N GLN A 41 -15.85 0.41 5.45
CA GLN A 41 -15.08 -0.51 6.31
C GLN A 41 -13.79 0.15 6.81
N LEU A 42 -13.26 1.12 6.07
CA LEU A 42 -12.05 1.88 6.38
C LEU A 42 -12.34 3.36 6.62
N SER A 43 -13.27 3.68 7.52
CA SER A 43 -13.78 5.04 7.74
C SER A 43 -12.79 6.04 8.37
N GLY A 44 -11.65 5.57 8.90
CA GLY A 44 -10.59 6.40 9.48
C GLY A 44 -9.48 6.79 8.51
N ALA A 45 -9.61 6.50 7.22
CA ALA A 45 -8.59 6.76 6.22
C ALA A 45 -9.22 7.16 4.86
N GLU A 46 -8.41 7.72 3.98
CA GLU A 46 -8.82 8.07 2.61
C GLU A 46 -7.68 7.85 1.61
N ILE A 47 -8.01 7.46 0.37
CA ILE A 47 -7.05 7.44 -0.73
C ILE A 47 -6.96 8.86 -1.29
N VAL A 48 -5.82 9.51 -1.10
CA VAL A 48 -5.61 10.90 -1.54
C VAL A 48 -4.87 10.97 -2.87
N LEU A 49 -4.19 9.89 -3.26
CA LEU A 49 -3.39 9.85 -4.48
C LEU A 49 -3.18 8.42 -4.97
N VAL A 50 -3.33 8.19 -6.27
CA VAL A 50 -2.93 6.96 -6.94
C VAL A 50 -1.82 7.27 -7.93
N ILE A 51 -0.69 6.56 -7.84
CA ILE A 51 0.47 6.76 -8.70
C ILE A 51 0.76 5.50 -9.50
N SER A 52 1.03 5.63 -10.79
CA SER A 52 1.60 4.54 -11.58
C SER A 52 2.88 4.92 -12.27
N ASN A 53 3.81 3.95 -12.35
CA ASN A 53 4.99 4.07 -13.20
C ASN A 53 4.75 3.68 -14.66
N ARG A 54 3.51 3.36 -15.03
CA ARG A 54 3.09 2.93 -16.36
C ARG A 54 1.89 3.76 -16.79
N ALA A 55 2.01 4.44 -17.93
CA ALA A 55 0.93 5.28 -18.45
C ALA A 55 -0.31 4.45 -18.86
N ASP A 56 -0.07 3.20 -19.24
CA ASP A 56 -1.06 2.22 -19.70
C ASP A 56 -1.60 1.33 -18.57
N ALA A 57 -1.24 1.58 -17.31
CA ALA A 57 -1.72 0.76 -16.20
C ALA A 57 -3.25 0.88 -16.05
N TYR A 58 -3.96 -0.25 -16.16
CA TYR A 58 -5.42 -0.28 -15.97
C TYR A 58 -5.83 0.20 -14.57
N GLY A 59 -4.95 0.08 -13.57
CA GLY A 59 -5.17 0.67 -12.24
C GLY A 59 -5.42 2.18 -12.27
N LEU A 60 -4.82 2.93 -13.20
CA LEU A 60 -5.10 4.37 -13.37
C LEU A 60 -6.54 4.60 -13.86
N GLN A 61 -7.03 3.76 -14.78
CA GLN A 61 -8.40 3.86 -15.28
C GLN A 61 -9.41 3.61 -14.16
N ARG A 62 -9.17 2.61 -13.30
CA ARG A 62 -10.00 2.36 -12.10
C ARG A 62 -10.05 3.58 -11.19
N ALA A 63 -8.88 4.13 -10.84
CA ALA A 63 -8.82 5.32 -9.98
C ALA A 63 -9.59 6.51 -10.57
N LEU A 64 -9.43 6.76 -11.88
CA LEU A 64 -10.16 7.82 -12.59
C LEU A 64 -11.69 7.60 -12.57
N GLN A 65 -12.15 6.37 -12.77
CA GLN A 65 -13.58 6.02 -12.72
C GLN A 65 -14.19 6.35 -11.35
N HIS A 66 -13.42 6.14 -10.28
CA HIS A 66 -13.80 6.47 -8.91
C HIS A 66 -13.40 7.90 -8.48
N LYS A 67 -12.99 8.75 -9.44
CA LYS A 67 -12.64 10.17 -9.23
C LYS A 67 -11.50 10.41 -8.24
N LEU A 68 -10.59 9.44 -8.10
CA LEU A 68 -9.40 9.59 -7.28
C LEU A 68 -8.33 10.41 -8.03
N PRO A 69 -7.57 11.29 -7.35
CA PRO A 69 -6.41 11.94 -7.95
C PRO A 69 -5.40 10.90 -8.43
N THR A 70 -5.00 11.00 -9.70
CA THR A 70 -4.09 10.04 -10.35
C THR A 70 -2.90 10.72 -10.99
N ILE A 71 -1.71 10.15 -10.83
CA ILE A 71 -0.49 10.63 -11.48
C ILE A 71 0.24 9.48 -12.17
N TYR A 72 0.55 9.67 -13.45
CA TYR A 72 1.56 8.88 -14.13
C TYR A 72 2.95 9.47 -13.87
N LEU A 73 3.84 8.69 -13.28
CA LEU A 73 5.22 9.06 -12.99
C LEU A 73 6.19 8.12 -13.73
N PRO A 74 6.76 8.52 -14.88
CA PRO A 74 7.72 7.68 -15.61
C PRO A 74 8.90 7.24 -14.74
N TRP A 75 9.18 5.93 -14.71
CA TRP A 75 10.25 5.36 -13.88
C TRP A 75 11.46 4.96 -14.73
N ARG A 76 12.22 5.96 -15.19
CA ARG A 76 13.41 5.77 -16.03
C ARG A 76 14.67 5.58 -15.19
N GLN A 77 15.01 6.60 -14.40
CA GLN A 77 16.13 6.56 -13.45
C GLN A 77 15.57 6.55 -12.03
N ARG A 78 15.99 5.58 -11.23
CA ARG A 78 15.42 5.36 -9.89
C ARG A 78 15.52 6.60 -9.00
N ALA A 79 16.72 7.19 -8.87
CA ALA A 79 16.94 8.34 -7.97
C ALA A 79 16.07 9.55 -8.37
N GLU A 80 16.00 9.88 -9.66
CA GLU A 80 15.15 10.97 -10.15
C GLU A 80 13.66 10.69 -9.93
N ALA A 81 13.22 9.46 -10.20
CA ALA A 81 11.83 9.07 -10.02
C ALA A 81 11.44 9.06 -8.54
N GLU A 82 12.32 8.60 -7.64
CA GLU A 82 12.11 8.63 -6.19
C GLU A 82 12.08 10.05 -5.65
N ALA A 83 12.94 10.95 -6.12
CA ALA A 83 12.88 12.37 -5.73
C ALA A 83 11.53 13.01 -6.11
N LYS A 84 11.04 12.75 -7.32
CA LYS A 84 9.72 13.21 -7.77
C LYS A 84 8.59 12.56 -6.99
N LEU A 85 8.67 11.26 -6.73
CA LEU A 85 7.71 10.52 -5.93
C LEU A 85 7.62 11.13 -4.52
N THR A 86 8.74 11.36 -3.85
CA THR A 86 8.80 12.00 -2.53
C THR A 86 8.14 13.38 -2.55
N ALA A 87 8.44 14.22 -3.54
CA ALA A 87 7.83 15.54 -3.67
C ALA A 87 6.30 15.47 -3.83
N LEU A 88 5.79 14.53 -4.64
CA LEU A 88 4.35 14.30 -4.80
C LEU A 88 3.71 13.82 -3.50
N LEU A 89 4.32 12.87 -2.80
CA LEU A 89 3.81 12.34 -1.53
C LEU A 89 3.75 13.45 -0.46
N SER A 90 4.75 14.33 -0.42
CA SER A 90 4.74 15.50 0.46
C SER A 90 3.65 16.52 0.08
N LEU A 91 3.48 16.81 -1.21
CA LEU A 91 2.46 17.76 -1.70
C LEU A 91 1.04 17.30 -1.31
N PHE A 92 0.79 16.00 -1.39
CA PHE A 92 -0.50 15.41 -1.02
C PHE A 92 -0.62 15.10 0.47
N GLN A 93 0.39 15.43 1.28
CA GLN A 93 0.45 15.18 2.72
C GLN A 93 0.15 13.72 3.06
N VAL A 94 0.86 12.80 2.41
CA VAL A 94 0.63 11.35 2.55
C VAL A 94 1.20 10.85 3.88
N ASP A 95 0.38 10.12 4.63
CA ASP A 95 0.74 9.48 5.89
C ASP A 95 1.17 8.03 5.69
N LEU A 96 0.56 7.32 4.73
CA LEU A 96 0.83 5.91 4.43
C LEU A 96 0.92 5.67 2.92
N ILE A 97 1.98 4.96 2.52
CA ILE A 97 2.21 4.51 1.15
C ILE A 97 1.80 3.03 1.06
N VAL A 98 0.86 2.71 0.19
CA VAL A 98 0.42 1.35 -0.08
C VAL A 98 0.92 0.90 -1.45
N LEU A 99 1.79 -0.09 -1.48
CA LEU A 99 2.30 -0.70 -2.71
C LEU A 99 1.31 -1.79 -3.15
N ALA A 100 0.41 -1.46 -4.08
CA ALA A 100 -0.67 -2.34 -4.54
C ALA A 100 -0.34 -2.91 -5.93
N GLY A 101 0.53 -3.92 -5.97
CA GLY A 101 1.06 -4.44 -7.24
C GLY A 101 2.05 -3.48 -7.90
N TRP A 102 2.88 -2.83 -7.08
CA TRP A 102 4.01 -2.01 -7.53
C TRP A 102 5.20 -2.89 -7.90
N MET A 103 5.79 -2.67 -9.08
CA MET A 103 6.82 -3.55 -9.66
C MET A 103 8.20 -2.88 -9.76
N ARG A 104 8.46 -1.79 -9.02
CA ARG A 104 9.77 -1.13 -8.98
C ARG A 104 10.41 -1.27 -7.61
N ILE A 105 11.69 -1.63 -7.61
CA ILE A 105 12.50 -1.71 -6.39
C ILE A 105 12.77 -0.27 -5.92
N LEU A 106 12.35 0.02 -4.69
CA LEU A 106 12.62 1.28 -4.00
C LEU A 106 14.00 1.24 -3.35
N GLY A 107 14.74 2.34 -3.43
CA GLY A 107 16.06 2.51 -2.83
C GLY A 107 16.00 2.60 -1.31
N ALA A 108 17.11 2.26 -0.65
CA ALA A 108 17.22 2.29 0.80
C ALA A 108 16.95 3.68 1.39
N GLU A 109 17.41 4.76 0.74
CA GLU A 109 17.12 6.13 1.17
C GLU A 109 15.62 6.42 1.19
N PHE A 110 14.88 6.03 0.14
CA PHE A 110 13.44 6.19 0.08
C PHE A 110 12.74 5.41 1.20
N ILE A 111 13.10 4.14 1.38
CA ILE A 111 12.54 3.29 2.44
C ILE A 111 12.79 3.89 3.82
N ASN A 112 13.99 4.39 4.08
CA ASN A 112 14.33 5.00 5.37
C ASN A 112 13.59 6.33 5.60
N HIS A 113 13.41 7.14 4.56
CA HIS A 113 12.64 8.39 4.65
C HIS A 113 11.17 8.15 5.03
N PHE A 114 10.59 7.04 4.56
CA PHE A 114 9.23 6.63 4.85
C PHE A 114 9.16 5.42 5.79
N ALA A 115 10.15 5.26 6.67
CA ALA A 115 10.19 4.14 7.62
C ALA A 115 8.90 4.10 8.47
N GLY A 116 8.30 2.91 8.59
CA GLY A 116 7.02 2.71 9.28
C GLY A 116 5.78 3.23 8.53
N ARG A 117 5.94 3.83 7.35
CA ARG A 117 4.88 4.44 6.53
C ARG A 117 4.72 3.77 5.16
N ILE A 118 5.28 2.58 4.96
CA ILE A 118 5.13 1.80 3.72
C ILE A 118 4.49 0.45 4.05
N LEU A 119 3.40 0.15 3.37
CA LEU A 119 2.71 -1.13 3.42
C LEU A 119 2.72 -1.77 2.03
N ASN A 120 3.28 -2.97 1.90
CA ASN A 120 3.25 -3.71 0.63
C ASN A 120 2.11 -4.73 0.61
N LEU A 121 1.26 -4.68 -0.43
CA LEU A 121 0.20 -5.65 -0.67
C LEU A 121 0.65 -6.62 -1.76
N HIS A 122 0.92 -7.85 -1.37
CA HIS A 122 1.27 -8.92 -2.31
C HIS A 122 0.00 -9.74 -2.65
N PRO A 123 -0.29 -10.00 -3.94
CA PRO A 123 -1.44 -10.80 -4.35
C PRO A 123 -1.29 -12.30 -4.06
N ALA A 124 -0.09 -12.75 -3.70
CA ALA A 124 0.19 -14.13 -3.28
C ALA A 124 0.78 -14.18 -1.87
N LEU A 125 0.62 -15.32 -1.22
CA LEU A 125 1.29 -15.63 0.03
C LEU A 125 2.75 -15.95 -0.31
N LEU A 126 3.74 -15.33 0.36
CA LEU A 126 5.13 -15.67 0.06
C LEU A 126 5.57 -16.83 0.95
N PRO A 127 6.09 -17.93 0.39
CA PRO A 127 5.97 -18.36 -1.00
C PRO A 127 4.82 -19.37 -1.16
N ASP A 128 4.03 -19.29 -2.23
CA ASP A 128 2.86 -20.14 -2.45
C ASP A 128 2.67 -20.43 -3.94
N GLU A 129 2.72 -21.72 -4.30
CA GLU A 129 2.30 -22.30 -5.59
C GLU A 129 0.79 -22.59 -5.61
N GLY A 130 0.07 -22.30 -4.52
CA GLY A 130 -1.36 -22.52 -4.34
C GLY A 130 -1.67 -23.46 -3.17
N SER A 131 -2.39 -22.95 -2.16
CA SER A 131 -3.01 -23.64 -1.01
C SER A 131 -2.13 -24.51 -0.10
N GLY A 132 -0.90 -24.81 -0.48
CA GLY A 132 0.04 -25.65 0.28
C GLY A 132 0.49 -24.99 1.59
N SER A 133 0.72 -25.80 2.63
CA SER A 133 1.35 -25.34 3.88
C SER A 133 2.86 -25.06 3.71
N THR A 134 3.42 -25.41 2.56
CA THR A 134 4.85 -25.35 2.26
C THR A 134 5.09 -24.97 0.80
N TYR A 135 6.30 -24.50 0.52
CA TYR A 135 6.79 -24.13 -0.80
C TYR A 135 8.18 -24.74 -1.01
N THR A 136 8.41 -25.29 -2.20
CA THR A 136 9.71 -25.84 -2.59
C THR A 136 10.46 -24.81 -3.43
N THR A 137 11.57 -24.31 -2.90
CA THR A 137 12.46 -23.36 -3.61
C THR A 137 13.16 -24.05 -4.78
N SER A 138 13.75 -23.25 -5.68
CA SER A 138 14.43 -23.75 -6.89
C SER A 138 15.62 -24.67 -6.61
N ASP A 139 16.21 -24.60 -5.41
CA ASP A 139 17.27 -25.49 -4.94
C ASP A 139 16.75 -26.74 -4.21
N GLY A 140 15.43 -26.93 -4.16
CA GLY A 140 14.76 -28.07 -3.53
C GLY A 140 14.48 -27.91 -2.04
N THR A 141 14.79 -26.75 -1.44
CA THR A 141 14.51 -26.50 -0.02
C THR A 141 13.00 -26.33 0.21
N ILE A 142 12.44 -27.07 1.17
CA ILE A 142 11.03 -26.93 1.55
C ILE A 142 10.94 -25.93 2.70
N ILE A 143 10.20 -24.85 2.48
CA ILE A 143 9.95 -23.81 3.48
C ILE A 143 8.46 -23.68 3.77
N PRO A 144 8.05 -23.27 4.99
CA PRO A 144 6.65 -23.00 5.27
C PRO A 144 6.13 -21.85 4.39
N ALA A 145 4.89 -21.96 3.93
CA ALA A 145 4.22 -20.88 3.24
C ALA A 145 3.83 -19.79 4.26
N PHE A 146 4.39 -18.59 4.16
CA PHE A 146 4.01 -17.49 5.04
C PHE A 146 2.78 -16.77 4.49
N ARG A 147 1.87 -16.44 5.40
CA ARG A 147 0.58 -15.82 5.08
C ARG A 147 0.38 -14.53 5.86
N GLY A 148 -0.26 -13.55 5.23
CA GLY A 148 -0.70 -12.30 5.87
C GLY A 148 0.29 -11.14 5.84
N LEU A 149 0.05 -10.12 6.66
CA LEU A 149 0.73 -8.81 6.63
C LEU A 149 2.20 -8.85 7.10
N HIS A 150 2.62 -9.92 7.77
CA HIS A 150 3.95 -10.05 8.37
C HIS A 150 4.85 -11.08 7.67
N VAL A 151 4.50 -11.45 6.45
CA VAL A 151 5.19 -12.48 5.66
C VAL A 151 6.71 -12.27 5.59
N VAL A 152 7.17 -11.05 5.31
CA VAL A 152 8.62 -10.75 5.24
C VAL A 152 9.29 -10.95 6.60
N LYS A 153 8.64 -10.50 7.67
CA LYS A 153 9.13 -10.68 9.04
C LYS A 153 9.19 -12.17 9.41
N HIS A 154 8.13 -12.92 9.17
CA HIS A 154 8.09 -14.35 9.48
C HIS A 154 9.11 -15.15 8.67
N ALA A 155 9.35 -14.78 7.41
CA ALA A 155 10.38 -15.40 6.59
C ALA A 155 11.79 -15.16 7.17
N LEU A 156 12.08 -13.93 7.62
CA LEU A 156 13.34 -13.61 8.29
C LEU A 156 13.50 -14.34 9.64
N GLU A 157 12.43 -14.40 10.46
CA GLU A 157 12.42 -15.14 11.73
C GLU A 157 12.64 -16.64 11.52
N ALA A 158 12.15 -17.19 10.41
CA ALA A 158 12.41 -18.57 10.00
C ALA A 158 13.81 -18.80 9.40
N GLY A 159 14.67 -17.78 9.38
CA GLY A 159 16.03 -17.87 8.84
C GLY A 159 16.09 -17.98 7.32
N ILE A 160 14.98 -17.69 6.62
CA ILE A 160 14.91 -17.77 5.16
C ILE A 160 15.48 -16.49 4.58
N LYS A 161 16.43 -16.65 3.65
CA LYS A 161 16.96 -15.54 2.88
C LYS A 161 15.87 -15.03 1.94
N VAL A 162 15.25 -13.91 2.31
CA VAL A 162 14.30 -13.21 1.44
C VAL A 162 15.11 -12.41 0.42
N THR A 163 15.14 -12.86 -0.83
CA THR A 163 15.60 -12.06 -1.96
C THR A 163 14.36 -11.62 -2.74
N GLY A 164 14.28 -10.32 -3.04
CA GLY A 164 13.17 -9.72 -3.78
C GLY A 164 13.07 -10.15 -5.22
#